data_AF-A0A381YQS6-F1
#
_entry.id   AF-A0A381YQS6-F1
#
_cell.length_a   1.000
_cell.length_b   1.000
_cell.length_c   1.000
_cell.angle_alpha   90.00
_cell.angle_beta   90.00
_cell.angle_gamma   90.00
#
_symmetry.space_group_name_H-M   'P 1'
#
loop_
_entity.id
_entity.type
_entity.pdbx_description
1 polymer ?
#
loop_
_entity_poly.entity_id
_entity_poly.type
_entity_poly.pdbx_seq_one_letter_code
_entity_poly.pdbx_strand_id
1 'polypeptide(L)'
;NSVMLVSTGSNAEIDAAWKFVKFCTSGKGAAVVAKTTGYMPPNKAANEMLGDFYRENPNKHTAVRQAGLLREWIAYPGDNSLAITQVLYDGLESIVTGDADDMESLQQELSEEVASMLP
;
A
#
# COMPACT_ATOMS: atom_id res chain seq x y z
N ASN A 1 0.89 0.58 -4.30
CA ASN A 1 2.08 -0.12 -4.85
C ASN A 1 1.81 -1.60 -4.79
N SER A 2 1.90 -2.30 -5.91
CA SER A 2 1.77 -3.77 -5.94
C SER A 2 3.18 -4.35 -5.85
N VAL A 3 3.44 -5.17 -4.84
CA VAL A 3 4.69 -5.92 -4.74
C VAL A 3 4.45 -7.31 -5.33
N MET A 4 5.21 -7.65 -6.36
CA MET A 4 5.22 -8.99 -6.97
C MET A 4 6.57 -9.63 -6.66
N LEU A 5 6.56 -10.81 -6.03
CA LEU A 5 7.75 -11.54 -5.65
C LEU A 5 7.79 -12.89 -6.39
N VAL A 6 8.99 -13.36 -6.69
CA VAL A 6 9.24 -14.71 -7.22
C VAL A 6 9.88 -15.52 -6.10
N SER A 7 9.25 -16.64 -5.73
CA SER A 7 9.80 -17.58 -4.75
C SER A 7 10.88 -18.46 -5.37
N THR A 8 11.60 -19.21 -4.54
CA THR A 8 12.54 -20.25 -4.99
C THR A 8 11.80 -21.39 -5.70
N GLY A 9 12.44 -22.00 -6.70
CA GLY A 9 11.93 -23.16 -7.44
C GLY A 9 12.98 -23.67 -8.44
N SER A 10 12.59 -24.55 -9.34
CA SER A 10 13.42 -24.92 -10.49
C SER A 10 13.66 -23.71 -11.41
N ASN A 11 14.73 -23.75 -12.21
CA ASN A 11 15.02 -22.68 -13.18
C ASN A 11 13.84 -22.42 -14.14
N ALA A 12 13.15 -23.48 -14.58
CA ALA A 12 11.99 -23.35 -15.46
C ALA A 12 10.81 -22.63 -14.80
N GLU A 13 10.56 -22.90 -13.51
CA GLU A 13 9.49 -22.24 -12.74
C GLU A 13 9.82 -20.77 -12.49
N ILE A 14 11.06 -20.48 -12.10
CA ILE A 14 11.53 -19.11 -11.88
C ILE A 14 11.44 -18.31 -13.18
N ASP A 15 11.88 -18.86 -14.30
CA ASP A 15 11.81 -18.20 -15.62
C ASP A 15 10.37 -17.92 -16.06
N ALA A 16 9.47 -18.89 -15.84
CA ALA A 16 8.05 -18.72 -16.14
C ALA A 16 7.40 -17.64 -15.25
N ALA A 17 7.68 -17.68 -13.94
CA ALA A 17 7.21 -16.66 -13.00
C ALA A 17 7.73 -15.27 -13.38
N TRP A 18 9.00 -15.15 -13.78
CA TRP A 18 9.56 -13.86 -14.19
C TRP A 18 8.91 -13.32 -15.47
N LYS A 19 8.65 -14.18 -16.46
CA LYS A 19 7.93 -13.79 -17.68
C LYS A 19 6.54 -13.24 -17.34
N PHE A 20 5.83 -13.91 -16.43
CA PHE A 20 4.51 -13.48 -15.99
C PHE A 20 4.55 -12.14 -15.25
N VAL A 21 5.43 -12.00 -14.24
CA VAL A 21 5.54 -10.74 -13.47
C VAL A 21 5.89 -9.57 -14.38
N LYS A 22 6.84 -9.73 -15.31
CA LYS A 22 7.19 -8.68 -16.29
C LYS A 22 6.02 -8.29 -17.18
N PHE A 23 5.20 -9.25 -17.59
CA PHE A 23 4.00 -8.95 -18.36
C PHE A 23 2.98 -8.17 -17.52
N CYS A 24 2.65 -8.65 -16.32
CA CYS A 24 1.69 -8.00 -15.42
C CYS A 24 2.08 -6.57 -15.07
N THR A 25 3.39 -6.29 -14.93
CA THR A 25 3.91 -4.95 -14.64
C THR A 25 4.32 -4.15 -15.87
N SER A 26 4.13 -4.68 -17.09
CA SER A 26 4.29 -3.92 -18.34
C SER A 26 3.23 -2.83 -18.49
N GLY A 27 3.38 -1.92 -19.46
CA GLY A 27 2.35 -0.92 -19.76
C GLY A 27 0.97 -1.54 -20.05
N LYS A 28 0.93 -2.61 -20.86
CA LYS A 28 -0.31 -3.31 -21.21
C LYS A 28 -0.92 -4.04 -20.01
N GLY A 29 -0.12 -4.82 -19.28
CA GLY A 29 -0.60 -5.59 -18.12
C GLY A 29 -1.15 -4.67 -17.03
N ALA A 30 -0.39 -3.63 -16.68
CA ALA A 30 -0.82 -2.64 -15.69
C ALA A 30 -2.05 -1.85 -16.14
N ALA A 31 -2.18 -1.51 -17.43
CA ALA A 31 -3.36 -0.82 -17.93
C ALA A 31 -4.64 -1.67 -17.82
N VAL A 32 -4.55 -2.99 -17.99
CA VAL A 32 -5.68 -3.90 -17.77
C VAL A 32 -6.12 -3.84 -16.30
N VAL A 33 -5.19 -3.96 -15.35
CA VAL A 33 -5.48 -3.90 -13.92
C VAL A 33 -6.15 -2.57 -13.54
N ALA A 34 -5.62 -1.44 -14.02
CA ALA A 34 -6.18 -0.13 -13.72
C ALA A 34 -7.64 0.00 -14.23
N LYS A 35 -7.93 -0.53 -15.42
CA LYS A 35 -9.27 -0.47 -16.01
C LYS A 35 -10.30 -1.28 -15.20
N THR A 36 -9.91 -2.45 -14.70
CA THR A 36 -10.83 -3.41 -14.08
C THR A 36 -11.00 -3.24 -12.58
N THR A 37 -9.99 -2.73 -11.86
CA THR A 37 -9.98 -2.71 -10.38
C THR A 37 -10.16 -1.32 -9.77
N GLY A 38 -9.78 -0.26 -10.49
CA GLY A 38 -9.67 1.09 -9.92
C GLY A 38 -8.33 1.37 -9.24
N TYR A 39 -7.39 0.41 -9.18
CA TYR A 39 -6.01 0.70 -8.78
C TYR A 39 -5.34 1.67 -9.75
N MET A 40 -4.44 2.51 -9.20
CA MET A 40 -3.57 3.34 -10.03
C MET A 40 -2.54 2.48 -10.76
N PRO A 41 -2.28 2.75 -12.05
CA PRO A 41 -1.21 2.09 -12.79
C PRO A 41 0.16 2.45 -12.19
N PRO A 42 1.06 1.47 -11.95
CA PRO A 42 2.34 1.69 -11.28
C PRO A 42 3.43 2.28 -12.18
N ASN A 43 3.20 2.46 -13.49
CA ASN A 43 4.24 2.90 -14.42
C ASN A 43 3.73 3.88 -15.49
N LYS A 44 4.66 4.68 -16.03
CA LYS A 44 4.37 5.71 -17.06
C LYS A 44 3.79 5.12 -18.35
N ALA A 45 4.31 3.97 -18.79
CA ALA A 45 3.84 3.31 -20.02
C ALA A 45 2.35 2.94 -19.95
N ALA A 46 1.84 2.52 -18.80
CA ALA A 46 0.42 2.26 -18.61
C ALA A 46 -0.40 3.57 -18.56
N ASN A 47 0.12 4.62 -17.92
CA ASN A 47 -0.54 5.93 -17.87
C ASN A 47 -0.80 6.51 -19.26
N GLU A 48 0.18 6.42 -20.16
CA GLU A 48 0.06 6.88 -21.56
C GLU A 48 -1.08 6.18 -22.31
N MET A 49 -1.41 4.94 -21.96
CA MET A 49 -2.48 4.14 -22.57
C MET A 49 -3.88 4.40 -21.98
N LEU A 50 -3.99 5.19 -20.91
CA LEU A 50 -5.23 5.33 -20.12
C LEU A 50 -5.89 6.71 -20.25
N GLY A 51 -5.37 7.60 -21.11
CA GLY A 51 -5.89 8.96 -21.28
C GLY A 51 -7.38 9.02 -21.65
N ASP A 52 -7.82 8.26 -22.67
CA ASP A 52 -9.24 8.17 -23.05
C ASP A 52 -10.08 7.59 -21.92
N PHE A 53 -9.60 6.51 -21.32
CA PHE A 53 -10.30 5.82 -20.23
C PHE A 53 -10.60 6.75 -19.06
N TYR A 54 -9.65 7.60 -18.67
CA TYR A 54 -9.85 8.56 -17.58
C TYR A 54 -10.75 9.74 -17.96
N ARG A 55 -10.78 10.15 -19.23
CA ARG A 55 -11.76 11.15 -19.72
C ARG A 55 -13.18 10.61 -19.66
N GLU A 56 -13.38 9.35 -20.02
CA GLU A 56 -14.68 8.67 -19.96
C GLU A 56 -15.08 8.28 -18.53
N ASN A 57 -14.10 8.11 -17.63
CA ASN A 57 -14.30 7.65 -16.25
C ASN A 57 -13.62 8.61 -15.25
N PRO A 58 -14.10 9.86 -15.09
CA PRO A 58 -13.42 10.90 -14.31
C PRO A 58 -13.18 10.51 -12.84
N ASN A 59 -14.09 9.74 -12.23
CA ASN A 59 -13.92 9.25 -10.86
C ASN A 59 -12.69 8.34 -10.71
N LYS A 60 -12.37 7.54 -11.74
CA LYS A 60 -11.19 6.67 -11.75
C LYS A 60 -9.88 7.45 -11.92
N HIS A 61 -9.94 8.68 -12.41
CA HIS A 61 -8.77 9.55 -12.55
C HIS A 61 -8.36 10.24 -11.24
N THR A 62 -9.27 10.31 -10.25
CA THR A 62 -9.01 11.02 -8.98
C THR A 62 -7.77 10.50 -8.27
N ALA A 63 -7.62 9.18 -8.12
CA ALA A 63 -6.45 8.60 -7.48
C ALA A 63 -5.15 9.02 -8.19
N VAL A 64 -5.12 8.95 -9.54
CA VAL A 64 -3.94 9.34 -10.34
C VAL A 64 -3.59 10.82 -10.15
N ARG A 65 -4.58 11.71 -10.11
CA ARG A 65 -4.35 13.14 -9.85
C ARG A 65 -3.78 13.40 -8.45
N GLN A 66 -4.09 12.56 -7.48
CA GLN A 66 -3.58 12.64 -6.11
C GLN A 66 -2.22 11.95 -5.93
N ALA A 67 -1.67 11.28 -6.95
CA ALA A 67 -0.40 10.56 -6.84
C ALA A 67 0.76 11.46 -6.38
N GLY A 68 0.76 12.75 -6.73
CA GLY A 68 1.75 13.73 -6.27
C GLY A 68 1.63 14.15 -4.79
N LEU A 69 0.52 13.81 -4.14
CA LEU A 69 0.30 14.06 -2.71
C LEU A 69 0.84 12.93 -1.83
N LEU A 70 1.20 11.79 -2.42
CA LEU A 70 1.71 10.65 -1.69
C LEU A 70 3.01 11.02 -0.95
N ARG A 71 3.17 10.42 0.23
CA ARG A 71 4.37 10.50 1.06
C ARG A 71 4.85 9.08 1.34
N GLU A 72 6.09 8.98 1.80
CA GLU A 72 6.66 7.69 2.19
C GLU A 72 5.82 7.05 3.28
N TRP A 73 5.65 5.73 3.18
CA TRP A 73 5.05 4.96 4.24
C TRP A 73 6.04 4.90 5.41
N ILE A 74 5.61 5.36 6.58
CA ILE A 74 6.44 5.33 7.77
C ILE A 74 6.43 3.90 8.32
N ALA A 75 7.60 3.31 8.43
CA ALA A 75 7.82 2.07 9.15
C ALA A 75 8.63 2.37 10.41
N TYR A 76 8.21 1.86 11.56
CA TYR A 76 9.00 1.93 12.79
C TYR A 76 10.24 1.03 12.66
N PRO A 77 11.39 1.42 13.23
CA PRO A 77 12.62 0.63 13.15
C PRO A 77 12.53 -0.66 13.96
N GLY A 78 13.33 -1.65 13.59
CA GLY A 78 13.41 -2.94 14.27
C GLY A 78 12.33 -3.94 13.82
N ASP A 79 12.33 -5.11 14.46
CA ASP A 79 11.50 -6.25 14.08
C ASP A 79 10.02 -6.06 14.43
N ASN A 80 9.72 -5.10 15.32
CA ASN A 80 8.37 -4.85 15.85
C ASN A 80 7.55 -3.84 15.02
N SER A 81 8.00 -3.47 13.81
CA SER A 81 7.39 -2.38 13.01
C SER A 81 5.87 -2.53 12.79
N LEU A 82 5.42 -3.73 12.42
CA LEU A 82 3.99 -4.02 12.21
C LEU A 82 3.23 -4.09 13.52
N ALA A 83 3.85 -4.61 14.58
CA ALA A 83 3.22 -4.70 15.90
C ALA A 83 2.99 -3.30 16.51
N ILE A 84 3.95 -2.39 16.37
CA ILE A 84 3.79 -0.98 16.76
C ILE A 84 2.62 -0.33 16.00
N THR A 85 2.49 -0.60 14.70
CA THR A 85 1.36 -0.09 13.91
C THR A 85 0.02 -0.61 14.44
N GLN A 86 -0.03 -1.88 14.85
CA GLN A 86 -1.23 -2.48 15.42
C GLN A 86 -1.62 -1.84 16.76
N VAL A 87 -0.66 -1.63 17.67
CA VAL A 87 -0.89 -0.94 18.96
C VAL A 87 -1.54 0.44 18.75
N LEU A 88 -1.02 1.20 17.78
CA LEU A 88 -1.60 2.51 17.45
C LEU A 88 -3.00 2.41 16.84
N TYR A 89 -3.27 1.39 16.03
CA TYR A 89 -4.61 1.16 15.49
C TYR A 89 -5.62 0.74 16.55
N ASP A 90 -5.22 -0.10 17.50
CA ASP A 90 -6.06 -0.51 18.62
C ASP A 90 -6.39 0.69 19.52
N GLY A 91 -5.42 1.58 19.76
CA GLY A 91 -5.64 2.85 20.44
C GLY A 91 -6.57 3.80 19.67
N LEU A 92 -6.47 3.88 18.34
CA LEU A 92 -7.41 4.65 17.53
C LEU A 92 -8.82 4.05 17.53
N GLU A 93 -8.92 2.72 17.54
CA GLU A 93 -10.19 2.00 17.64
C GLU A 93 -10.87 2.29 18.97
N SER A 94 -10.14 2.25 20.09
CA SER A 94 -10.70 2.53 21.42
C SER A 94 -11.28 3.95 21.55
N ILE A 95 -10.70 4.93 20.88
CA ILE A 95 -11.25 6.29 20.78
C ILE A 95 -12.61 6.27 20.04
N VAL A 96 -12.69 5.53 18.93
CA VAL A 96 -13.89 5.51 18.08
C VAL A 96 -15.02 4.69 18.70
N THR A 97 -14.69 3.60 19.41
CA THR A 97 -15.67 2.78 20.14
C THR A 97 -16.12 3.43 21.44
N GLY A 98 -15.35 4.37 21.97
CA GLY A 98 -15.59 5.03 23.25
C GLY A 98 -15.09 4.24 24.45
N ASP A 99 -14.22 3.25 24.24
CA ASP A 99 -13.56 2.50 25.31
C ASP A 99 -12.47 3.34 26.00
N ALA A 100 -11.91 4.34 25.29
CA ALA A 100 -11.01 5.33 25.85
C ALA A 100 -11.60 6.74 25.71
N ASP A 101 -11.78 7.44 26.84
CA ASP A 101 -12.30 8.81 26.93
C ASP A 101 -11.29 9.82 27.50
N ASP A 102 -10.23 9.36 28.16
CA ASP A 102 -9.08 10.15 28.59
C ASP A 102 -7.94 10.08 27.56
N MET A 103 -7.83 11.14 26.75
CA MET A 103 -6.82 11.21 25.69
C MET A 103 -5.39 11.39 26.20
N GLU A 104 -5.21 11.99 27.39
CA GLU A 104 -3.86 12.16 27.95
C GLU A 104 -3.33 10.82 28.46
N SER A 105 -4.17 10.05 29.17
CA SER A 105 -3.82 8.69 29.62
C SER A 105 -3.52 7.78 28.43
N LEU A 106 -4.41 7.74 27.43
CA LEU A 106 -4.22 6.91 26.24
C LEU A 106 -2.94 7.28 25.49
N GLN A 107 -2.66 8.58 25.32
CA GLN A 107 -1.43 9.02 24.66
C GLN A 107 -0.18 8.55 25.41
N GLN A 108 -0.21 8.62 26.74
CA GLN A 108 0.91 8.17 27.57
C GLN A 108 1.11 6.66 27.45
N GLU A 109 0.04 5.87 27.59
CA GLU A 109 0.06 4.41 27.47
C GLU A 109 0.63 3.96 26.12
N LEU A 110 0.10 4.51 25.02
CA LEU A 110 0.59 4.19 23.67
C LEU A 110 2.06 4.58 23.49
N SER A 111 2.48 5.73 24.04
CA SER A 111 3.87 6.17 23.94
C SER A 111 4.83 5.24 24.70
N GLU A 112 4.44 4.81 25.90
CA GLU A 112 5.21 3.87 26.72
C GLU A 112 5.31 2.49 26.07
N GLU A 113 4.20 1.97 25.55
CA GLU A 113 4.17 0.67 24.87
C GLU A 113 5.03 0.70 23.60
N VAL A 114 4.85 1.70 22.73
CA VAL A 114 5.67 1.85 21.52
C VAL A 114 7.15 2.00 21.88
N ALA A 115 7.49 2.81 22.89
CA ALA A 115 8.87 2.97 23.33
C ALA A 115 9.51 1.64 23.78
N SER A 116 8.75 0.76 24.43
CA SER A 116 9.22 -0.56 24.85
C SER A 116 9.49 -1.53 23.70
N MET A 117 8.90 -1.27 22.52
CA MET A 117 9.01 -2.11 21.33
C MET A 117 10.10 -1.64 20.36
N LEU A 118 10.58 -0.40 20.51
CA LEU A 118 11.67 0.14 19.72
C LEU A 118 13.01 -0.50 20.12
N PRO A 119 13.96 -0.64 19.16
CA PRO A 119 15.29 -1.19 19.42
C PRO A 119 16.19 -0.26 20.25
#